data_AF-A0A8J2LC60-F1
#
_entry.id   AF-A0A8J2LC60-F1
#
_cell.length_a   1.000
_cell.length_b   1.000
_cell.length_c   1.000
_cell.angle_alpha   90.00
_cell.angle_beta   90.00
_cell.angle_gamma   90.00
#
_symmetry.space_group_name_H-M   'P 1'
#
loop_
_entity.id
_entity.type
_entity.pdbx_description
1 polymer ?
#
loop_
_entity_poly.entity_id
_entity_poly.type
_entity_poly.pdbx_seq_one_letter_code
_entity_poly.pdbx_strand_id
1 'polypeptide(L)'
;MCRKNVPFILLVVLLPSCVLQLAQGKTLRNGSVPIDEEDFLYDLFPPGFKWGFATAAYQIEGGWNSDGKGPNIWDNWTHSEPSPIFDGTSG
;
A
#
# COMPACT_ATOMS: atom_id res chain seq x y z
N MET A 1 -68.27 0.69 13.99
CA MET A 1 -67.30 1.21 14.99
C MET A 1 -65.99 1.50 14.26
N CYS A 2 -65.75 2.74 13.83
CA CYS A 2 -64.52 3.10 13.11
C CYS A 2 -64.08 4.49 13.59
N ARG A 3 -63.06 4.53 14.46
CA ARG A 3 -62.35 5.75 14.86
C ARG A 3 -60.86 5.45 14.92
N LYS A 4 -60.19 5.82 13.82
CA LYS A 4 -58.95 6.60 13.76
C LYS A 4 -58.08 6.53 15.03
N ASN A 5 -57.07 5.65 15.04
CA ASN A 5 -56.02 5.68 16.06
C ASN A 5 -54.64 5.24 15.52
N VAL A 6 -54.27 5.76 14.34
CA VAL A 6 -53.00 5.46 13.65
C VAL A 6 -51.93 6.59 13.66
N PRO A 7 -51.95 7.67 14.47
CA PRO A 7 -50.87 8.66 14.41
C PRO A 7 -49.82 8.60 15.55
N PHE A 8 -50.03 7.83 16.62
CA PHE A 8 -49.12 7.88 17.78
C PHE A 8 -48.06 6.77 17.81
N ILE A 9 -48.40 5.57 17.32
CA ILE A 9 -47.48 4.42 17.34
C ILE A 9 -46.37 4.57 16.28
N LEU A 10 -46.65 5.23 15.15
CA LEU A 10 -45.69 5.40 14.06
C LEU A 10 -44.53 6.36 14.42
N LEU A 11 -44.77 7.35 15.29
CA LEU A 11 -43.78 8.35 15.69
C LEU A 11 -42.71 7.79 16.64
N VAL A 12 -43.10 6.82 17.48
CA VAL A 12 -42.22 6.25 18.54
C VAL A 12 -41.25 5.20 17.99
N VAL A 13 -41.52 4.62 16.81
CA VAL A 13 -40.69 3.56 16.21
C VAL A 13 -39.67 4.10 15.20
N LEU A 14 -39.93 5.26 14.58
CA LEU A 14 -39.02 5.87 13.58
C LEU A 14 -37.97 6.82 14.18
N LEU A 15 -38.22 7.37 15.38
CA LEU A 15 -37.27 8.24 16.08
C LEU A 15 -36.06 7.49 16.70
N PRO A 16 -36.19 6.26 17.27
CA PRO A 16 -35.06 5.53 17.82
C PRO A 16 -34.04 5.11 16.74
N SER A 17 -34.49 4.80 15.52
CA SER A 17 -33.58 4.49 14.41
C SER A 17 -32.79 5.72 13.95
N CYS A 18 -33.38 6.91 14.03
CA CYS A 18 -32.70 8.14 13.64
C CYS A 18 -31.58 8.54 14.64
N VAL A 19 -31.80 8.30 15.94
CA VAL A 19 -30.80 8.58 16.99
C VAL A 19 -29.65 7.57 16.97
N LEU A 20 -29.92 6.29 16.64
CA LEU A 20 -28.86 5.27 16.56
C LEU A 20 -27.90 5.51 15.39
N GLN A 21 -28.39 6.06 14.28
CA GLN A 21 -27.57 6.49 13.14
C GLN A 21 -26.62 7.66 13.48
N LEU A 22 -26.97 8.51 14.44
CA LEU A 22 -26.14 9.64 14.88
C LEU A 22 -25.11 9.24 15.95
N ALA A 23 -25.35 8.15 16.70
CA ALA A 23 -24.37 7.57 17.63
C ALA A 23 -23.25 6.80 16.91
N GLN A 24 -23.52 6.33 15.69
CA GLN A 24 -22.49 5.84 14.77
C GLN A 24 -21.87 7.04 14.04
N GLY A 25 -21.12 7.85 14.77
CA GLY A 25 -20.15 8.75 14.17
C GLY A 25 -19.18 7.92 13.33
N LYS A 26 -19.49 7.72 12.04
CA LYS A 26 -18.49 7.35 11.06
C LYS A 26 -17.61 8.57 10.92
N THR A 27 -16.59 8.63 11.78
CA THR A 27 -15.48 9.57 11.67
C THR A 27 -15.02 9.53 10.22
N LEU A 28 -15.25 10.61 9.47
CA LEU A 28 -14.53 10.84 8.23
C LEU A 28 -13.05 10.74 8.64
N ARG A 29 -12.30 9.80 8.06
CA ARG A 29 -10.88 9.67 8.35
C ARG A 29 -10.21 10.94 7.84
N ASN A 30 -10.13 11.94 8.71
CA ASN A 30 -9.56 13.24 8.40
C ASN A 30 -8.10 13.00 8.03
N GLY A 31 -7.77 13.31 6.77
CA GLY A 31 -6.47 13.12 6.15
C GLY A 31 -5.40 14.08 6.65
N SER A 32 -5.22 14.16 7.96
CA SER A 32 -4.14 14.93 8.60
C SER A 32 -3.75 14.24 9.90
N VAL A 33 -3.28 12.99 9.81
CA VAL A 33 -2.50 12.38 10.89
C VAL A 33 -1.14 13.10 10.86
N PRO A 34 -0.70 13.76 11.94
CA PRO A 34 0.67 14.22 12.06
C PRO A 34 1.58 13.00 11.90
N ILE A 35 2.41 12.99 10.87
CA ILE A 35 3.39 11.92 10.68
C ILE A 35 4.49 12.19 11.71
N ASP A 36 4.48 11.47 12.83
CA ASP A 36 5.70 11.23 13.58
C ASP A 36 6.57 10.24 12.78
N GLU A 37 7.89 10.38 12.89
CA GLU A 37 8.86 9.57 12.11
C GLU A 37 8.76 8.06 12.45
N GLU A 38 8.02 7.73 13.52
CA GLU A 38 7.80 6.39 14.03
C GLU A 38 6.47 5.74 13.61
N ASP A 39 5.48 6.49 13.09
CA ASP A 39 4.24 5.88 12.59
C ASP A 39 4.47 5.25 11.23
N PHE A 40 4.71 3.95 11.26
CA PHE A 40 4.69 3.16 10.04
C PHE A 40 3.29 3.25 9.42
N LEU A 41 3.28 3.57 8.12
CA LEU A 41 2.14 4.00 7.31
C LEU A 41 1.04 2.92 7.09
N TYR A 42 0.93 1.91 7.95
CA TYR A 42 0.09 0.72 7.78
C TYR A 42 -1.39 1.04 7.61
N ASP A 43 -1.92 2.07 8.28
CA ASP A 43 -3.33 2.46 8.20
C ASP A 43 -3.69 3.30 6.95
N LEU A 44 -2.71 3.64 6.11
CA LEU A 44 -2.92 4.46 4.91
C LEU A 44 -3.20 3.67 3.64
N PHE A 45 -2.84 2.38 3.59
CA PHE A 45 -3.03 1.57 2.39
C PHE A 45 -4.40 0.89 2.38
N PRO A 46 -5.07 0.81 1.21
CA PRO A 46 -6.36 0.15 1.10
C PRO A 46 -6.24 -1.36 1.36
N PRO A 47 -7.31 -2.03 1.80
CA PRO A 47 -7.32 -3.49 1.92
C PRO A 47 -6.91 -4.16 0.60
N GLY A 48 -5.99 -5.12 0.69
CA GLY A 48 -5.48 -5.84 -0.49
C GLY A 48 -4.28 -5.18 -1.18
N PHE A 49 -3.74 -4.08 -0.65
CA PHE A 49 -2.47 -3.53 -1.10
C PHE A 49 -1.34 -4.56 -0.94
N LYS A 50 -0.52 -4.72 -1.98
CA LYS A 50 0.56 -5.70 -2.01
C LYS A 50 1.91 -5.00 -1.89
N TRP A 51 2.61 -5.29 -0.81
CA TRP A 51 4.01 -4.97 -0.66
C TRP A 51 4.85 -6.08 -1.26
N GLY A 52 5.98 -5.70 -1.85
CA GLY A 52 6.92 -6.63 -2.43
C GLY A 52 8.28 -6.00 -2.60
N PHE A 53 9.23 -6.82 -2.99
CA PHE A 53 10.61 -6.42 -3.27
C PHE A 53 10.98 -6.92 -4.67
N ALA A 54 11.93 -6.26 -5.31
CA ALA A 54 12.43 -6.63 -6.62
C ALA A 54 13.96 -6.50 -6.66
N THR A 55 14.58 -7.33 -7.49
CA THR A 55 16.01 -7.30 -7.78
C THR A 55 16.21 -7.35 -9.30
N ALA A 56 17.42 -7.05 -9.78
CA ALA A 56 17.81 -7.25 -11.17
C ALA A 56 18.91 -8.31 -11.27
N ALA A 57 18.85 -9.13 -12.32
CA ALA A 57 19.74 -10.27 -12.53
C ALA A 57 21.23 -9.89 -12.38
N TYR A 58 21.67 -8.85 -13.08
CA TYR A 58 23.08 -8.43 -13.06
C TYR A 58 23.58 -8.06 -11.66
N GLN A 59 22.72 -7.56 -10.77
CA GLN A 59 23.10 -7.10 -9.43
C GLN A 59 23.17 -8.22 -8.38
N ILE A 60 22.61 -9.41 -8.67
CA ILE A 60 22.39 -10.45 -7.64
C ILE A 60 22.76 -11.87 -8.08
N GLU A 61 22.75 -12.18 -9.37
CA GLU A 61 22.98 -13.55 -9.84
C GLU A 61 24.48 -13.91 -9.88
N GLY A 62 25.34 -12.96 -10.27
CA GLY A 62 26.73 -13.25 -10.60
C GLY A 62 26.84 -14.18 -11.81
N GLY A 63 27.80 -15.12 -11.78
CA GLY A 63 27.92 -16.17 -12.81
C GLY A 63 28.05 -15.64 -14.24
N TRP A 64 28.67 -14.47 -14.41
CA TRP A 64 28.56 -13.68 -15.63
C TRP A 64 29.06 -14.39 -16.90
N ASN A 65 29.94 -15.36 -16.76
CA ASN A 65 30.50 -16.20 -17.83
C ASN A 65 30.32 -17.71 -17.62
N SER A 66 29.40 -18.11 -16.73
CA SER A 66 29.14 -19.51 -16.42
C SER A 66 28.17 -20.16 -17.40
N ASP A 67 28.23 -21.49 -17.54
CA ASP A 67 27.20 -22.34 -18.16
C ASP A 67 26.73 -21.91 -19.56
N GLY A 68 27.62 -21.29 -20.34
CA GLY A 68 27.33 -20.84 -21.70
C GLY A 68 26.50 -19.54 -21.77
N LYS A 69 26.35 -18.81 -20.66
CA LYS A 69 25.78 -17.45 -20.66
C LYS A 69 26.62 -16.54 -21.57
N GLY A 70 25.94 -15.81 -22.47
CA GLY A 70 26.55 -14.77 -23.29
C GLY A 70 26.80 -13.47 -22.51
N PRO A 71 27.80 -12.66 -22.91
CA PRO A 71 28.03 -11.36 -22.32
C PRO A 71 26.90 -10.39 -22.66
N ASN A 72 26.47 -9.61 -21.67
CA ASN A 72 25.54 -8.49 -21.82
C ASN A 72 26.30 -7.15 -21.86
N ILE A 73 25.57 -6.04 -21.98
CA ILE A 73 26.16 -4.70 -22.05
C ILE A 73 26.92 -4.34 -20.76
N TRP A 74 26.37 -4.70 -19.59
CA TRP A 74 27.00 -4.43 -18.30
C TRP A 74 28.27 -5.24 -18.13
N ASP A 75 28.28 -6.52 -18.52
CA ASP A 75 29.49 -7.35 -18.54
C ASP A 75 30.60 -6.65 -19.34
N ASN A 76 30.29 -6.18 -20.56
CA ASN A 76 31.29 -5.53 -21.40
C ASN A 76 31.75 -4.17 -20.84
N TRP A 77 30.84 -3.41 -20.24
CA TRP A 77 31.12 -2.06 -19.77
C TRP A 77 31.93 -2.06 -18.47
N THR A 78 31.58 -2.90 -17.49
CA THR A 78 32.27 -2.91 -16.20
C THR A 78 33.64 -3.57 -16.24
N HIS A 79 33.88 -4.48 -17.21
CA HIS A 79 35.18 -5.12 -17.46
C HIS A 79 36.07 -4.34 -18.44
N SER A 80 35.70 -3.12 -18.86
CA SER A 80 36.61 -2.29 -19.64
C SER A 80 37.78 -1.83 -18.76
N GLU A 81 38.94 -1.62 -19.35
CA GLU A 81 40.12 -1.08 -18.65
C GLU A 81 40.44 0.34 -19.16
N PRO A 82 40.35 1.38 -18.31
CA PRO A 82 40.00 1.34 -16.89
C PRO A 82 38.51 1.08 -16.66
N SER A 83 38.19 0.47 -15.51
CA SER A 83 36.79 0.26 -15.11
C SER A 83 36.07 1.59 -14.94
N PRO A 84 34.83 1.74 -15.45
CA PRO A 84 34.03 2.94 -15.26
C PRO A 84 33.39 2.98 -13.85
N ILE A 85 33.47 1.90 -13.09
CA ILE A 85 32.89 1.80 -11.75
C ILE A 85 33.85 2.46 -10.75
N PHE A 86 33.29 3.30 -9.88
CA PHE A 86 34.06 4.12 -8.94
C PHE A 86 35.05 3.32 -8.08
N ASP A 87 34.64 2.14 -7.60
CA ASP A 87 35.47 1.24 -6.80
C ASP A 87 36.08 0.09 -7.61
N GLY A 88 35.90 0.09 -8.93
CA GLY A 88 36.39 -0.95 -9.83
C GLY A 88 35.68 -2.30 -9.71
N THR A 89 34.57 -2.39 -8.98
CA THR A 89 33.82 -3.65 -8.81
C THR A 89 32.85 -3.91 -9.97
N SER A 90 32.36 -5.16 -10.06
CA SER A 90 31.32 -5.59 -10.99
C SER A 90 30.49 -6.70 -10.38
N GLY A 91 29.31 -6.96 -10.97
CA GLY A 91 28.40 -8.02 -10.58
C GLY A 91 27.26 -7.60 -9.66
#